data_AF-A0AAQ4E7W2-F1
#
_entry.id   AF-A0AAQ4E7W2-F1
#
_cell.length_a   1.000
_cell.length_b   1.000
_cell.length_c   1.000
_cell.angle_alpha   90.00
_cell.angle_beta   90.00
_cell.angle_gamma   90.00
#
_symmetry.space_group_name_H-M   'P 1'
#
loop_
_entity.id
_entity.type
_entity.pdbx_description
1 polymer ?
#
loop_
_entity_poly.entity_id
_entity_poly.type
_entity_poly.pdbx_seq_one_letter_code
_entity_poly.pdbx_strand_id
1 'polypeptide(L)'
;VQPRIVTDIHSGGHRLAEVSEDKNTNEVVSCNLLGEQTLIKLVLAVIPAAQVTNVSTEEMNHLVNTCMNIQPMTSGSSILDILGDTLRSLFIFPGTKWCGPGNVAENDSDLGQAAATDRCCRTYDKSASSIAPFETEHNVTNYRPYPMTDCESDRFLYECLSNDNSATSVAFGTIFFDVLRPQCFEYDYPTKCTEYNLLLLLLLRPPCEEFEPDTSKPKEWHVVDDPSFLLGLLEKE
;
A
#
# COMPACT_ATOMS: atom_id res chain seq x y z
N VAL A 1 27.10 4.99 -3.31
CA VAL A 1 26.39 5.00 -4.61
C VAL A 1 25.55 6.27 -4.63
N GLN A 2 25.46 7.00 -5.74
CA GLN A 2 24.54 8.14 -5.82
C GLN A 2 23.28 7.62 -6.51
N PRO A 3 22.12 7.58 -5.83
CA PRO A 3 20.88 7.15 -6.47
C PRO A 3 20.50 8.14 -7.59
N ARG A 4 19.98 7.60 -8.69
CA ARG A 4 19.37 8.39 -9.77
C ARG A 4 17.88 8.10 -9.85
N ILE A 5 17.11 9.12 -10.23
CA ILE A 5 15.68 8.97 -10.47
C ILE A 5 15.49 8.67 -11.95
N VAL A 6 14.74 7.62 -12.27
CA VAL A 6 14.39 7.23 -13.63
C VAL A 6 12.87 7.25 -13.77
N THR A 7 12.34 7.85 -14.83
CA THR A 7 10.88 7.92 -15.07
C THR A 7 10.53 7.84 -16.55
N ASP A 8 9.37 7.28 -16.85
CA ASP A 8 8.79 7.21 -18.19
C ASP A 8 7.58 8.15 -18.37
N ILE A 9 7.28 9.01 -17.38
CA ILE A 9 6.09 9.86 -17.38
C ILE A 9 6.01 10.80 -18.60
N HIS A 10 7.16 11.31 -19.05
CA HIS A 10 7.25 12.18 -20.22
C HIS A 10 6.96 11.45 -21.54
N SER A 11 7.07 10.12 -21.54
CA SER A 11 6.75 9.24 -22.67
C SER A 11 5.31 8.72 -22.60
N GLY A 12 4.47 9.27 -21.73
CA GLY A 12 3.10 8.81 -21.48
C GLY A 12 2.99 7.67 -20.47
N GLY A 13 4.10 7.31 -19.81
CA GLY A 13 4.12 6.37 -18.71
C GLY A 13 3.63 7.00 -17.40
N HIS A 14 3.79 6.24 -16.31
CA HIS A 14 3.35 6.66 -14.97
C HIS A 14 4.24 6.06 -13.88
N ARG A 15 5.48 5.71 -14.19
CA ARG A 15 6.36 4.96 -13.29
C ARG A 15 7.59 5.77 -12.93
N LEU A 16 8.06 5.59 -11.71
CA LEU A 16 9.31 6.16 -11.24
C LEU A 16 10.11 5.10 -10.51
N ALA A 17 11.38 5.00 -10.83
CA ALA A 17 12.34 4.14 -10.17
C ALA A 17 13.46 4.99 -9.56
N GLU A 18 13.69 4.85 -8.27
CA GLU A 18 14.95 5.25 -7.65
C GLU A 18 15.93 4.08 -7.79
N VAL A 19 17.03 4.32 -8.49
CA VAL A 19 17.99 3.27 -8.84
C VAL A 19 19.36 3.61 -8.30
N SER A 20 20.00 2.64 -7.65
CA SER A 20 21.41 2.70 -7.24
C SER A 20 22.20 1.65 -8.00
N GLU A 21 23.33 2.06 -8.59
CA GLU A 21 24.22 1.20 -9.37
C GLU A 21 25.61 1.03 -8.71
N ASP A 22 26.21 -0.15 -8.88
CA ASP A 22 27.61 -0.36 -8.53
C ASP A 22 28.51 0.47 -9.46
N LYS A 23 29.47 1.19 -8.88
CA LYS A 23 30.33 2.13 -9.63
C LYS A 23 31.31 1.45 -10.59
N ASN A 24 31.58 0.16 -10.42
CA ASN A 24 32.55 -0.59 -11.20
C ASN A 24 31.88 -1.45 -12.27
N THR A 25 30.72 -2.05 -11.96
CA THR A 25 29.99 -2.93 -12.89
C THR A 25 28.84 -2.24 -13.63
N ASN A 26 28.40 -1.08 -13.16
CA ASN A 26 27.16 -0.41 -13.58
C ASN A 26 25.90 -1.30 -13.41
N GLU A 27 25.99 -2.34 -12.58
CA GLU A 27 24.84 -3.19 -12.27
C GLU A 27 23.96 -2.52 -11.22
N VAL A 28 22.65 -2.68 -11.36
CA VAL A 28 21.70 -2.16 -10.40
C VAL A 28 21.76 -2.99 -9.11
N VAL A 29 22.08 -2.32 -7.99
CA VAL A 29 22.24 -2.94 -6.67
C VAL A 29 21.06 -2.70 -5.75
N SER A 30 20.28 -1.64 -5.97
CA SER A 30 19.01 -1.42 -5.26
C SER A 30 18.04 -0.62 -6.11
N CYS A 31 16.75 -0.90 -5.93
CA CYS A 31 15.65 -0.15 -6.54
C CYS A 31 14.54 0.14 -5.53
N ASN A 32 13.95 1.33 -5.62
CA ASN A 32 12.62 1.60 -5.08
C ASN A 32 11.72 2.03 -6.23
N LEU A 33 10.50 1.49 -6.29
CA LEU A 33 9.56 1.72 -7.38
C LEU A 33 8.31 2.45 -6.86
N LEU A 34 7.84 3.44 -7.61
CA LEU A 34 6.58 4.16 -7.38
C LEU A 34 5.68 4.01 -8.61
N GLY A 35 4.40 3.73 -8.35
CA GLY A 35 3.36 3.59 -9.38
C GLY A 35 2.24 4.64 -9.31
N GLU A 36 2.12 5.39 -8.22
CA GLU A 36 1.04 6.39 -8.08
C GLU A 36 1.44 7.73 -8.70
N GLN A 37 0.60 8.24 -9.61
CA GLN A 37 0.91 9.40 -10.45
C GLN A 37 1.08 10.70 -9.64
N THR A 38 0.29 10.89 -8.60
CA THR A 38 0.32 12.11 -7.77
C THR A 38 1.57 12.16 -6.90
N LEU A 39 1.95 11.03 -6.30
CA LEU A 39 3.19 10.83 -5.55
C LEU A 39 4.39 11.03 -6.48
N ILE A 40 4.37 10.48 -7.69
CA ILE A 40 5.44 10.70 -8.67
C ILE A 40 5.58 12.17 -9.03
N LYS A 41 4.48 12.88 -9.28
CA LYS A 41 4.49 14.33 -9.54
C LYS A 41 5.07 15.10 -8.35
N LEU A 42 4.72 14.72 -7.13
CA LEU A 42 5.26 15.32 -5.91
C LEU A 42 6.78 15.10 -5.79
N VAL A 43 7.25 13.88 -6.05
CA VAL A 43 8.68 13.53 -6.05
C VAL A 43 9.43 14.35 -7.11
N LEU A 44 8.93 14.39 -8.34
CA LEU A 44 9.56 15.13 -9.44
C LEU A 44 9.57 16.64 -9.23
N ALA A 45 8.65 17.19 -8.42
CA ALA A 45 8.62 18.61 -8.08
C ALA A 45 9.72 19.01 -7.09
N VAL A 46 10.25 18.08 -6.28
CA VAL A 46 11.28 18.36 -5.27
C VAL A 46 12.69 17.99 -5.71
N ILE A 47 12.84 17.05 -6.65
CA ILE A 47 14.15 16.58 -7.11
C ILE A 47 14.67 17.46 -8.25
N PRO A 48 15.94 17.91 -8.21
CA PRO A 48 16.53 18.67 -9.30
C PRO A 48 16.50 17.90 -10.62
N ALA A 49 16.10 18.55 -11.71
CA ALA A 49 16.00 17.93 -13.04
C ALA A 49 17.29 17.23 -13.51
N ALA A 50 18.46 17.69 -13.05
CA ALA A 50 19.75 17.08 -13.36
C ALA A 50 19.92 15.65 -12.77
N GLN A 51 19.09 15.25 -11.81
CA GLN A 51 19.09 13.91 -11.19
C GLN A 51 18.01 12.99 -11.77
N VAL A 52 17.17 13.51 -12.67
CA VAL A 52 16.05 12.78 -13.29
C VAL A 52 16.43 12.35 -14.70
N THR A 53 16.34 11.06 -14.97
CA THR A 53 16.55 10.46 -16.27
C THR A 53 15.20 10.06 -16.87
N ASN A 54 14.87 10.61 -18.02
CA ASN A 54 13.69 10.20 -18.78
C ASN A 54 14.07 9.06 -19.71
N VAL A 55 13.25 8.00 -19.72
CA VAL A 55 13.48 6.79 -20.51
C VAL A 55 12.25 6.43 -21.33
N SER A 56 12.42 5.55 -22.32
CA SER A 56 11.29 4.98 -23.04
C SER A 56 10.49 3.99 -22.16
N THR A 57 9.27 3.66 -22.58
CA THR A 57 8.45 2.65 -21.90
C THR A 57 9.14 1.29 -21.89
N GLU A 58 9.83 0.93 -22.97
CA GLU A 58 10.58 -0.32 -23.11
C GLU A 58 11.80 -0.37 -22.18
N GLU A 59 12.55 0.73 -22.08
CA GLU A 59 13.66 0.86 -21.14
C GLU A 59 13.18 0.79 -19.69
N MET A 60 12.04 1.42 -19.37
CA MET A 60 11.41 1.32 -18.06
C MET A 60 10.94 -0.11 -17.77
N ASN A 61 10.34 -0.81 -18.73
CA ASN A 61 9.95 -2.22 -18.57
C ASN A 61 11.15 -3.10 -18.22
N HIS A 62 12.28 -2.90 -18.92
CA HIS A 62 13.53 -3.60 -18.63
C HIS A 62 14.03 -3.29 -17.21
N LEU A 63 13.97 -2.02 -16.80
CA LEU A 63 14.39 -1.60 -15.47
C LEU A 63 13.51 -2.20 -14.37
N VAL A 64 12.18 -2.11 -14.50
CA VAL A 64 11.23 -2.70 -13.55
C VAL A 64 11.50 -4.20 -13.40
N ASN A 65 11.65 -4.93 -14.50
CA ASN A 65 11.96 -6.37 -14.46
C ASN A 65 13.33 -6.65 -13.81
N THR A 66 14.32 -5.79 -14.01
CA THR A 66 15.62 -5.90 -13.33
C THR A 66 15.44 -5.74 -11.82
N CYS A 67 14.73 -4.70 -11.39
CA CYS A 67 14.46 -4.42 -9.98
C CYS A 67 13.72 -5.56 -9.27
N MET A 68 12.83 -6.28 -9.96
CA MET A 68 12.14 -7.45 -9.38
C MET A 68 13.06 -8.62 -9.04
N ASN A 69 14.22 -8.72 -9.70
CA ASN A 69 15.17 -9.82 -9.50
C ASN A 69 16.25 -9.51 -8.46
N ILE A 70 16.23 -8.30 -7.90
CA ILE A 70 17.18 -7.88 -6.86
C ILE A 70 16.62 -8.36 -5.51
N GLN A 71 17.43 -9.11 -4.76
CA GLN A 71 17.06 -9.46 -3.39
C GLN A 71 16.88 -8.18 -2.57
N PRO A 72 15.84 -8.08 -1.73
CA PRO A 72 15.62 -6.92 -0.90
C PRO A 72 16.82 -6.74 0.04
N MET A 73 17.74 -5.85 -0.33
CA MET A 73 18.83 -5.43 0.56
C MET A 73 18.26 -4.46 1.58
N THR A 74 18.39 -4.85 2.85
CA THR A 74 17.80 -4.18 4.02
C THR A 74 18.49 -2.87 4.43
N SER A 75 19.39 -2.30 3.62
CA SER A 75 20.09 -1.08 4.04
C SER A 75 20.64 -0.27 2.87
N GLY A 76 19.82 0.65 2.36
CA GLY A 76 20.25 1.77 1.54
C GLY A 76 19.61 3.06 2.08
N SER A 77 20.35 4.16 2.09
CA SER A 77 19.76 5.49 2.23
C SER A 77 19.00 5.79 0.94
N SER A 78 17.68 5.98 1.01
CA SER A 78 16.88 6.39 -0.12
C SER A 78 16.93 7.91 -0.24
N ILE A 79 17.04 8.43 -1.45
CA ILE A 79 16.87 9.86 -1.72
C ILE A 79 15.47 10.35 -1.33
N LEU A 80 14.49 9.44 -1.30
CA LEU A 80 13.11 9.70 -0.92
C LEU A 80 12.92 9.73 0.61
N ASP A 81 13.94 9.36 1.40
CA ASP A 81 13.94 9.56 2.86
C ASP A 81 13.80 11.05 3.23
N ILE A 82 14.24 11.95 2.34
CA ILE A 82 14.09 13.41 2.50
C ILE A 82 12.61 13.83 2.60
N LEU A 83 11.71 13.02 2.01
CA LEU A 83 10.27 13.26 2.02
C LEU A 83 9.57 12.57 3.21
N GLY A 84 10.33 11.91 4.09
CA GLY A 84 9.87 11.28 5.33
C GLY A 84 9.89 9.75 5.28
N ASP A 85 10.20 9.10 6.41
CA ASP A 85 10.29 7.62 6.55
C ASP A 85 8.99 6.90 6.14
N THR A 86 7.85 7.58 6.19
CA THR A 86 6.53 7.10 5.75
C THR A 86 6.41 6.93 4.23
N LEU A 87 7.29 7.52 3.42
CA LEU A 87 7.28 7.27 1.98
C LEU A 87 7.78 5.87 1.62
N ARG A 88 8.57 5.21 2.50
CA ARG A 88 9.07 3.85 2.22
C ARG A 88 7.95 2.82 2.13
N SER A 89 6.87 3.02 2.90
CA SER A 89 5.65 2.20 2.80
C SER A 89 4.79 2.53 1.58
N LEU A 90 5.17 3.53 0.78
CA LEU A 90 4.50 3.88 -0.47
C LEU A 90 5.22 3.33 -1.71
N PHE A 91 6.30 2.55 -1.54
CA PHE A 91 6.91 1.83 -2.64
C PHE A 91 6.12 0.58 -3.02
N ILE A 92 6.21 0.20 -4.29
CA ILE A 92 5.78 -1.12 -4.73
C ILE A 92 6.58 -2.17 -3.96
N PHE A 93 5.87 -3.10 -3.36
CA PHE A 93 6.46 -4.12 -2.50
C PHE A 93 7.40 -5.03 -3.33
N PRO A 94 8.60 -5.35 -2.83
CA PRO A 94 9.57 -6.15 -3.58
C PRO A 94 8.99 -7.47 -4.11
N GLY A 95 9.26 -7.77 -5.39
CA GLY A 95 8.77 -8.96 -6.07
C GLY A 95 7.33 -8.87 -6.58
N THR A 96 6.67 -7.71 -6.46
CA THR A 96 5.30 -7.45 -6.92
C THR A 96 5.28 -6.26 -7.88
N LYS A 97 4.21 -6.09 -8.66
CA LYS A 97 3.99 -4.92 -9.53
C LYS A 97 2.78 -4.08 -9.12
N TRP A 98 1.90 -4.65 -8.31
CA TRP A 98 0.61 -4.08 -7.91
C TRP A 98 0.49 -3.83 -6.40
N CYS A 99 1.38 -4.38 -5.57
CA CYS A 99 1.27 -4.20 -4.12
C CYS A 99 1.92 -2.90 -3.67
N GLY A 100 1.17 -1.80 -3.72
CA GLY A 100 1.56 -0.48 -3.25
C GLY A 100 0.61 0.58 -3.80
N PRO A 101 0.87 1.88 -3.57
CA PRO A 101 0.12 2.95 -4.20
C PRO A 101 0.28 2.91 -5.73
N GLY A 102 -0.83 2.69 -6.44
CA GLY A 102 -0.83 2.48 -7.88
C GLY A 102 -0.10 1.19 -8.26
N ASN A 103 0.43 1.12 -9.48
CA ASN A 103 1.17 -0.05 -9.93
C ASN A 103 2.25 0.34 -10.93
N VAL A 104 3.18 -0.57 -11.19
CA VAL A 104 4.23 -0.43 -12.22
C VAL A 104 4.07 -1.44 -13.35
N ALA A 105 2.91 -2.10 -13.40
CA ALA A 105 2.59 -3.12 -14.38
C ALA A 105 2.39 -2.50 -15.77
N GLU A 106 2.86 -3.21 -16.80
CA GLU A 106 2.62 -2.78 -18.19
C GLU A 106 1.16 -3.01 -18.61
N ASN A 107 0.53 -4.05 -18.06
CA ASN A 107 -0.85 -4.43 -18.34
C ASN A 107 -1.40 -5.35 -17.25
N ASP A 108 -2.69 -5.65 -17.30
CA ASP A 108 -3.40 -6.50 -16.34
C ASP A 108 -2.75 -7.88 -16.09
N SER A 109 -2.05 -8.45 -17.06
CA SER A 109 -1.42 -9.77 -16.93
C SER A 109 0.04 -9.69 -16.45
N ASP A 110 0.59 -8.49 -16.36
CA ASP A 110 1.96 -8.26 -15.94
C ASP A 110 2.07 -8.33 -14.41
N LEU A 111 2.62 -9.44 -13.94
CA LEU A 111 2.79 -9.75 -12.52
C LEU A 111 4.29 -9.90 -12.20
N GLY A 112 4.65 -9.57 -10.97
CA GLY A 112 5.96 -9.81 -10.38
C GLY A 112 6.21 -11.29 -10.05
N GLN A 113 7.39 -11.56 -9.47
CA GLN A 113 7.82 -12.91 -9.11
C GLN A 113 6.91 -13.54 -8.04
N ALA A 114 6.43 -12.75 -7.09
CA ALA A 114 5.45 -13.17 -6.08
C ALA A 114 4.02 -13.15 -6.67
N ALA A 115 3.83 -13.87 -7.78
CA ALA A 115 2.64 -13.74 -8.63
C ALA A 115 1.31 -14.04 -7.91
N ALA A 116 1.30 -14.82 -6.83
CA ALA A 116 0.10 -15.08 -6.05
C ALA A 116 -0.28 -13.86 -5.19
N THR A 117 0.66 -13.34 -4.39
CA THR A 117 0.53 -12.05 -3.67
C THR A 117 0.13 -10.91 -4.61
N ASP A 118 0.82 -10.81 -5.75
CA ASP A 118 0.64 -9.71 -6.69
C ASP A 118 -0.75 -9.72 -7.36
N ARG A 119 -1.35 -10.91 -7.53
CA ARG A 119 -2.74 -11.04 -8.00
C ARG A 119 -3.75 -10.54 -6.97
N CYS A 120 -3.48 -10.71 -5.68
CA CYS A 120 -4.33 -10.15 -4.63
C CYS A 120 -4.37 -8.63 -4.76
N CYS A 121 -3.21 -7.99 -4.82
CA CYS A 121 -3.08 -6.54 -4.96
C CYS A 121 -3.68 -6.02 -6.27
N ARG A 122 -3.42 -6.67 -7.41
CA ARG A 122 -4.05 -6.30 -8.69
C ARG A 122 -5.57 -6.33 -8.61
N THR A 123 -6.13 -7.37 -7.99
CA THR A 123 -7.58 -7.52 -7.92
C THR A 123 -8.17 -6.44 -7.01
N TYR A 124 -7.53 -6.20 -5.87
CA TYR A 124 -7.85 -5.12 -4.95
C TYR A 124 -7.83 -3.74 -5.61
N ASP A 125 -6.72 -3.38 -6.28
CA ASP A 125 -6.56 -2.10 -6.99
C ASP A 125 -7.66 -1.83 -8.02
N LYS A 126 -8.19 -2.90 -8.63
CA LYS A 126 -9.20 -2.81 -9.69
C LYS A 126 -10.63 -2.85 -9.18
N SER A 127 -10.87 -3.43 -8.01
CA SER A 127 -12.22 -3.58 -7.45
C SER A 127 -12.58 -2.48 -6.47
N ALA A 128 -11.58 -1.88 -5.82
CA ALA A 128 -11.80 -0.94 -4.74
C ALA A 128 -12.56 0.30 -5.20
N SER A 129 -13.75 0.50 -4.64
CA SER A 129 -14.36 1.81 -4.57
C SER A 129 -13.71 2.57 -3.42
N SER A 130 -13.48 3.88 -3.59
CA SER A 130 -12.81 4.66 -2.55
C SER A 130 -13.33 6.08 -2.48
N ILE A 131 -13.31 6.63 -1.26
CA ILE A 131 -13.46 8.05 -1.01
C ILE A 131 -12.07 8.68 -1.11
N ALA A 132 -11.91 9.62 -2.03
CA ALA A 132 -10.64 10.29 -2.25
C ALA A 132 -10.14 11.04 -0.99
N PRO A 133 -8.83 11.33 -0.89
CA PRO A 133 -8.27 12.07 0.24
C PRO A 133 -8.98 13.41 0.47
N PHE A 134 -9.38 13.69 1.71
CA PHE A 134 -10.08 14.92 2.14
C PHE A 134 -11.46 15.16 1.50
N GLU A 135 -12.01 14.17 0.80
CA GLU A 135 -13.34 14.24 0.21
C GLU A 135 -14.42 13.65 1.12
N THR A 136 -15.68 13.96 0.81
CA THR A 136 -16.84 13.42 1.51
C THR A 136 -17.79 12.76 0.53
N GLU A 137 -18.05 11.47 0.76
CA GLU A 137 -19.05 10.70 0.03
C GLU A 137 -19.91 9.94 1.03
N HIS A 138 -21.18 9.71 0.71
CA HIS A 138 -22.10 8.97 1.59
C HIS A 138 -22.22 9.50 3.04
N ASN A 139 -21.99 10.81 3.24
CA ASN A 139 -21.87 11.45 4.57
C ASN A 139 -20.68 10.97 5.42
N VAL A 140 -19.71 10.30 4.80
CA VAL A 140 -18.45 9.89 5.39
C VAL A 140 -17.33 10.77 4.81
N THR A 141 -16.55 11.40 5.67
CA THR A 141 -15.41 12.24 5.26
C THR A 141 -14.12 11.46 5.46
N ASN A 142 -13.34 11.31 4.39
CA ASN A 142 -12.00 10.76 4.47
C ASN A 142 -11.01 11.84 4.91
N TYR A 143 -10.63 11.86 6.19
CA TYR A 143 -9.64 12.82 6.70
C TYR A 143 -8.18 12.44 6.43
N ARG A 144 -7.93 11.30 5.77
CA ARG A 144 -6.59 10.78 5.52
C ARG A 144 -6.02 11.32 4.20
N PRO A 145 -4.67 11.42 4.09
CA PRO A 145 -4.01 11.84 2.86
C PRO A 145 -3.87 10.69 1.83
N TYR A 146 -4.70 9.65 1.92
CA TYR A 146 -4.73 8.48 1.03
C TYR A 146 -6.18 8.03 0.82
N PRO A 147 -6.50 7.35 -0.30
CA PRO A 147 -7.85 6.86 -0.56
C PRO A 147 -8.34 5.95 0.58
N MET A 148 -9.59 6.12 0.99
CA MET A 148 -10.25 5.27 1.96
C MET A 148 -11.17 4.32 1.19
N THR A 149 -10.90 3.02 1.27
CA THR A 149 -11.53 1.97 0.46
C THR A 149 -12.76 1.39 1.13
N ASP A 150 -13.62 0.72 0.35
CA ASP A 150 -14.74 -0.03 0.92
C ASP A 150 -14.24 -1.24 1.69
N CYS A 151 -14.87 -1.54 2.84
CA CYS A 151 -14.44 -2.64 3.70
C CYS A 151 -14.56 -4.02 3.04
N GLU A 152 -15.37 -4.18 1.98
CA GLU A 152 -15.45 -5.42 1.23
C GLU A 152 -14.15 -5.70 0.45
N SER A 153 -13.59 -4.67 -0.16
CA SER A 153 -12.31 -4.74 -0.88
C SER A 153 -11.14 -5.01 0.07
N ASP A 154 -11.09 -4.33 1.22
CA ASP A 154 -10.03 -4.56 2.22
C ASP A 154 -10.11 -5.99 2.80
N ARG A 155 -11.32 -6.49 3.08
CA ARG A 155 -11.52 -7.89 3.48
C ARG A 155 -11.08 -8.88 2.40
N PHE A 156 -11.39 -8.62 1.13
CA PHE A 156 -10.90 -9.45 0.02
C PHE A 156 -9.37 -9.51 0.01
N LEU A 157 -8.70 -8.36 0.14
CA LEU A 157 -7.24 -8.30 0.17
C LEU A 157 -6.69 -9.11 1.35
N TYR A 158 -7.26 -8.92 2.54
CA TYR A 158 -6.92 -9.67 3.74
C TYR A 158 -7.02 -11.19 3.50
N GLU A 159 -8.17 -11.66 3.04
CA GLU A 159 -8.42 -13.10 2.83
C GLU A 159 -7.51 -13.67 1.75
N CYS A 160 -7.29 -12.95 0.65
CA CYS A 160 -6.43 -13.39 -0.43
C CYS A 160 -4.97 -13.55 0.02
N LEU A 161 -4.43 -12.55 0.74
CA LEU A 161 -3.07 -12.60 1.29
C LEU A 161 -2.92 -13.69 2.36
N SER A 162 -3.92 -13.83 3.24
CA SER A 162 -3.93 -14.87 4.28
C SER A 162 -3.99 -16.28 3.68
N ASN A 163 -4.73 -16.47 2.58
CA ASN A 163 -4.81 -17.76 1.89
C ASN A 163 -3.54 -18.09 1.10
N ASP A 164 -2.86 -17.10 0.53
CA ASP A 164 -1.57 -17.30 -0.12
C ASP A 164 -0.48 -17.68 0.89
N ASN A 165 -0.46 -17.02 2.05
CA ASN A 165 0.42 -17.29 3.20
C ASN A 165 1.93 -17.40 2.85
N SER A 166 2.36 -16.82 1.73
CA SER A 166 3.77 -16.72 1.38
C SER A 166 4.47 -15.67 2.24
N ALA A 167 5.80 -15.73 2.36
CA ALA A 167 6.56 -14.73 3.10
C ALA A 167 6.29 -13.30 2.58
N THR A 168 6.09 -13.14 1.26
CA THR A 168 5.72 -11.86 0.65
C THR A 168 4.34 -11.40 1.09
N SER A 169 3.33 -12.29 1.05
CA SER A 169 1.97 -11.95 1.50
C SER A 169 1.89 -11.64 2.98
N VAL A 170 2.63 -12.38 3.82
CA VAL A 170 2.70 -12.11 5.26
C VAL A 170 3.33 -10.74 5.53
N ALA A 171 4.47 -10.46 4.90
CA ALA A 171 5.14 -9.18 5.08
C ALA A 171 4.31 -7.99 4.57
N PHE A 172 3.72 -8.10 3.38
CA PHE A 172 2.87 -7.04 2.81
C PHE A 172 1.60 -6.85 3.62
N GLY A 173 0.91 -7.94 4.00
CA GLY A 173 -0.30 -7.88 4.82
C GLY A 173 -0.05 -7.22 6.17
N THR A 174 1.06 -7.54 6.85
CA THR A 174 1.44 -6.85 8.09
C THR A 174 1.71 -5.37 7.88
N ILE A 175 2.40 -4.98 6.80
CA ILE A 175 2.63 -3.55 6.51
C ILE A 175 1.30 -2.84 6.26
N PHE A 176 0.43 -3.42 5.44
CA PHE A 176 -0.85 -2.83 5.08
C PHE A 176 -1.77 -2.71 6.30
N PHE A 177 -2.10 -3.82 6.95
CA PHE A 177 -3.12 -3.85 8.01
C PHE A 177 -2.58 -3.44 9.40
N ASP A 178 -1.33 -3.75 9.75
CA ASP A 178 -0.81 -3.52 11.11
C ASP A 178 0.03 -2.24 11.23
N VAL A 179 0.78 -1.87 10.18
CA VAL A 179 1.64 -0.68 10.18
C VAL A 179 0.89 0.54 9.68
N LEU A 180 0.33 0.49 8.47
CA LEU A 180 -0.42 1.60 7.88
C LEU A 180 -1.77 1.79 8.55
N ARG A 181 -2.41 0.70 9.00
CA ARG A 181 -3.73 0.70 9.66
C ARG A 181 -4.72 1.57 8.89
N PRO A 182 -5.00 1.24 7.62
CA PRO A 182 -6.06 1.91 6.88
C PRO A 182 -7.37 1.76 7.62
N GLN A 183 -8.27 2.68 7.30
CA GLN A 183 -9.66 2.58 7.70
C GLN A 183 -10.45 2.39 6.42
N CYS A 184 -11.56 1.70 6.53
CA CYS A 184 -12.44 1.43 5.43
C CYS A 184 -13.83 2.00 5.73
N PHE A 185 -14.67 2.12 4.71
CA PHE A 185 -16.07 2.54 4.88
C PHE A 185 -17.03 1.45 4.43
N GLU A 186 -18.15 1.33 5.13
CA GLU A 186 -19.20 0.36 4.80
C GLU A 186 -20.58 0.88 5.18
N TYR A 187 -21.61 0.26 4.58
CA TYR A 187 -23.01 0.51 4.90
C TYR A 187 -23.56 -0.64 5.75
N ASP A 188 -23.46 -0.51 7.06
CA ASP A 188 -23.93 -1.54 7.99
C ASP A 188 -24.63 -0.97 9.23
N TYR A 189 -25.06 -1.86 10.13
CA TYR A 189 -25.66 -1.49 11.40
C TYR A 189 -24.62 -0.86 12.32
N PRO A 190 -24.96 0.25 13.02
CA PRO A 190 -24.05 0.82 14.01
C PRO A 190 -23.78 -0.19 15.12
N THR A 191 -22.58 -0.14 15.71
CA THR A 191 -22.24 -1.04 16.82
C THR A 191 -22.77 -0.52 18.15
N LYS A 192 -23.15 -1.46 19.03
CA LYS A 192 -23.48 -1.19 20.44
C LYS A 192 -22.57 -2.00 21.35
N CYS A 193 -22.22 -1.41 22.48
CA CYS A 193 -21.47 -2.10 23.50
C CYS A 193 -22.36 -3.10 24.23
N THR A 194 -21.95 -4.37 24.28
CA THR A 194 -22.66 -5.44 24.99
C THR A 194 -21.98 -5.83 26.29
N GLU A 195 -20.66 -5.68 26.38
CA GLU A 195 -19.88 -5.99 27.58
C GLU A 195 -18.98 -4.82 28.00
N TYR A 196 -18.99 -4.52 29.30
CA TYR A 196 -18.25 -3.40 29.87
C TYR A 196 -17.14 -3.85 30.81
N ASN A 197 -15.92 -3.40 30.55
CA ASN A 197 -14.76 -3.61 31.40
C ASN A 197 -14.26 -2.30 32.00
N LEU A 198 -14.61 -2.08 33.27
CA LEU A 198 -14.27 -0.86 34.00
C LEU A 198 -12.75 -0.69 34.20
N LEU A 199 -11.94 -1.75 34.10
CA LEU A 199 -10.47 -1.60 34.15
C LEU A 199 -9.93 -0.80 32.96
N LEU A 200 -10.62 -0.78 31.83
CA LEU A 200 -10.23 -0.01 30.65
C LEU A 200 -10.25 1.51 30.90
N LEU A 201 -11.06 1.98 31.86
CA LEU A 201 -11.07 3.39 32.27
C LEU A 201 -9.70 3.83 32.83
N LEU A 202 -8.97 2.94 33.47
CA LEU A 202 -7.62 3.21 33.98
C LEU A 202 -6.60 3.40 32.85
N LEU A 203 -6.91 2.91 31.65
CA LEU A 203 -6.10 3.02 30.43
C LEU A 203 -6.55 4.17 29.52
N LEU A 204 -7.46 5.05 29.99
CA LEU A 204 -8.08 6.11 29.20
C LEU A 204 -8.79 5.60 27.94
N ARG A 205 -9.26 4.33 27.96
CA ARG A 205 -10.06 3.74 26.88
C ARG A 205 -11.53 3.74 27.25
N PRO A 206 -12.45 3.76 26.26
CA PRO A 206 -13.86 3.50 26.51
C PRO A 206 -14.01 2.17 27.26
N PRO A 207 -14.93 2.06 28.23
CA PRO A 207 -15.08 0.86 29.06
C PRO A 207 -15.72 -0.31 28.32
N CYS A 208 -15.70 -0.35 26.99
CA CYS A 208 -16.35 -1.39 26.21
C CYS A 208 -15.36 -2.49 25.83
N GLU A 209 -15.70 -3.73 26.14
CA GLU A 209 -14.90 -4.92 25.83
C GLU A 209 -15.42 -5.62 24.57
N GLU A 210 -16.74 -5.76 24.42
CA GLU A 210 -17.36 -6.39 23.26
C GLU A 210 -18.39 -5.48 22.57
N PHE A 211 -18.37 -5.52 21.24
CA PHE A 211 -19.27 -4.77 20.36
C PHE A 211 -20.09 -5.73 19.50
N GLU A 212 -21.39 -5.45 19.37
CA GLU A 212 -22.29 -6.17 18.46
C GLU A 212 -23.05 -5.20 17.55
N PRO A 213 -23.54 -5.64 16.37
CA PRO A 213 -24.43 -4.86 15.53
C PRO A 213 -25.75 -4.49 16.23
N ASP A 214 -26.11 -3.21 16.23
CA ASP A 214 -27.39 -2.71 16.74
C ASP A 214 -28.48 -2.74 15.65
N THR A 215 -29.04 -3.93 15.46
CA THR A 215 -30.13 -4.18 14.48
C THR A 215 -31.43 -3.44 14.79
N SER A 216 -31.53 -2.75 15.93
CA SER A 216 -32.68 -1.90 16.26
C SER A 216 -32.64 -0.54 15.54
N LYS A 217 -31.47 -0.15 15.02
CA LYS A 217 -31.26 1.10 14.28
C LYS A 217 -31.17 0.80 12.77
N PRO A 218 -31.51 1.78 11.91
CA PRO A 218 -31.24 1.64 10.49
C PRO A 218 -29.74 1.56 10.23
N LYS A 219 -29.37 0.91 9.13
CA LYS A 219 -28.00 0.93 8.63
C LYS A 219 -27.59 2.35 8.26
N GLU A 220 -26.33 2.67 8.46
CA GLU A 220 -25.72 3.92 8.06
C GLU A 220 -24.33 3.69 7.49
N TRP A 221 -23.80 4.69 6.80
CA TRP A 221 -22.42 4.65 6.36
C TRP A 221 -21.54 5.04 7.53
N HIS A 222 -20.58 4.19 7.88
CA HIS A 222 -19.62 4.44 8.95
C HIS A 222 -18.21 4.01 8.54
N VAL A 223 -17.24 4.50 9.30
CA VAL A 223 -15.82 4.15 9.15
C VAL A 223 -15.48 3.03 10.14
N VAL A 224 -14.77 2.01 9.66
CA VAL A 224 -14.32 0.87 10.46
C VAL A 224 -12.80 0.76 10.36
N ASP A 225 -12.17 0.33 11.45
CA ASP A 225 -10.75 -0.02 11.45
C ASP A 225 -10.59 -1.46 10.93
N ASP A 226 -9.67 -1.68 9.99
CA ASP A 226 -9.37 -3.03 9.52
C ASP A 226 -8.75 -3.90 10.64
N PRO A 227 -9.00 -5.22 10.65
CA PRO A 227 -8.46 -6.13 11.65
C PRO A 227 -6.95 -6.32 11.49
N SER A 228 -6.28 -6.68 12.58
CA SER A 228 -4.85 -7.00 12.55
C SER A 228 -4.58 -8.27 11.74
N PHE A 229 -3.70 -8.16 10.76
CA PHE A 229 -3.33 -9.27 9.89
C PHE A 229 -2.48 -10.31 10.62
N LEU A 230 -1.51 -9.85 11.41
CA LEU A 230 -0.65 -10.76 12.17
C LEU A 230 -1.44 -11.52 13.25
N LEU A 231 -2.33 -10.85 13.98
CA LEU A 231 -3.15 -11.54 15.00
C LEU A 231 -4.07 -12.59 14.36
N GLY A 232 -4.74 -12.27 13.26
CA GLY A 232 -5.62 -13.23 12.60
C GLY A 232 -4.89 -14.39 11.90
N LEU A 233 -3.59 -14.28 11.63
CA LEU A 233 -2.77 -15.44 11.25
C LEU A 233 -2.48 -16.36 12.44
N LEU A 234 -2.18 -15.80 13.61
CA LEU A 234 -1.89 -16.57 14.83
C LEU A 234 -3.13 -17.32 15.35
N GLU A 235 -4.32 -16.77 15.15
CA GLU A 235 -5.58 -17.41 15.56
C GLU A 235 -6.02 -18.58 14.65
N LYS A 236 -5.40 -18.73 13.47
CA LYS A 236 -5.66 -19.84 12.54
C LYS A 236 -4.80 -21.08 12.82
N GLU A 237 -3.77 -20.98 13.64
CA GLU A 237 -2.87 -22.09 14.04
C GLU A 237 -3.42 -22.88 15.23
#